data_AF-K2DM25-F1
#
_entry.id   AF-K2DM25-F1
#
_cell.length_a   1.000
_cell.length_b   1.000
_cell.length_c   1.000
_cell.angle_alpha   90.00
_cell.angle_beta   90.00
_cell.angle_gamma   90.00
#
_symmetry.space_group_name_H-M   'P 1'
#
loop_
_entity.id
_entity.type
_entity.pdbx_description
1 polymer ?
#
loop_
_entity_poly.entity_id
_entity_poly.type
_entity_poly.pdbx_seq_one_letter_code
_entity_poly.pdbx_strand_id
1 'polypeptide(L)' 'MINIYPSKLEGAPLETHVLKQPETIHGWLSSTIPSFTEREVHPISVWVNNRMIGSANWSTTT' A
#
# COMPACT_ATOMS: atom_id res chain seq x y z
N MET A 1 0.93 -9.66 3.96
CA MET A 1 1.72 -9.53 2.71
C MET A 1 1.20 -8.33 1.95
N ILE A 2 2.05 -7.70 1.14
CA ILE A 2 1.70 -6.59 0.26
C ILE A 2 2.01 -7.02 -1.17
N ASN A 3 1.06 -6.83 -2.08
CA ASN A 3 1.17 -7.19 -3.48
C ASN A 3 1.06 -5.93 -4.32
N ILE A 4 2.06 -5.69 -5.18
CA ILE A 4 2.12 -4.53 -6.06
C ILE A 4 1.71 -4.95 -7.46
N TYR A 5 0.72 -4.26 -8.02
CA TYR A 5 0.24 -4.49 -9.36
C TYR A 5 0.41 -3.20 -10.18
N PRO A 6 1.06 -3.25 -11.35
CA PRO A 6 1.23 -2.08 -12.21
C PRO A 6 -0.08 -1.67 -12.89
N SER A 7 -1.09 -2.54 -12.92
CA SER A 7 -2.43 -2.27 -13.40
C SER A 7 -3.45 -3.15 -12.67
N LYS A 8 -4.75 -2.87 -12.82
CA LYS A 8 -5.84 -3.73 -12.30
C LYS A 8 -6.20 -4.90 -13.22
N LEU A 9 -5.47 -5.09 -14.32
CA LEU A 9 -5.71 -6.22 -15.22
C LEU A 9 -5.38 -7.53 -14.51
N GLU A 10 -6.08 -8.59 -14.91
CA GLU A 10 -5.86 -9.92 -14.36
C GLU A 10 -4.41 -10.37 -14.62
N GLY A 11 -3.73 -10.81 -13.57
CA GLY A 11 -2.33 -11.20 -13.63
C GLY A 11 -1.72 -11.44 -12.25
N ALA A 12 -0.51 -12.00 -12.24
CA ALA A 12 0.29 -12.12 -11.03
C ALA A 12 0.78 -10.73 -10.57
N PRO A 13 1.02 -10.54 -9.26
CA PRO A 13 1.66 -9.31 -8.78
C PRO A 13 3.04 -9.15 -9.40
N LEU A 14 3.41 -7.91 -9.71
CA LEU A 14 4.75 -7.57 -10.17
C LEU A 14 5.75 -7.74 -9.02
N GLU A 15 5.35 -7.37 -7.81
CA GLU A 15 6.15 -7.55 -6.60
C GLU A 15 5.29 -8.02 -5.44
N THR A 16 5.88 -8.85 -4.57
CA THR A 16 5.27 -9.30 -3.31
C THR A 16 6.22 -9.08 -2.16
N HIS A 17 5.75 -8.39 -1.12
CA HIS A 17 6.49 -8.06 0.09
C HIS A 17 5.86 -8.74 1.30
N VAL A 18 6.63 -9.55 2.02
CA VAL A 18 6.16 -10.22 3.24
C VAL A 18 6.38 -9.30 4.44
N LEU A 19 5.30 -9.04 5.18
CA LEU A 19 5.36 -8.27 6.43
C LEU A 19 5.78 -9.19 7.57
N LYS A 20 6.80 -8.79 8.33
CA LYS A 20 7.28 -9.53 9.51
C LYS A 20 6.41 -9.31 10.75
N GLN A 21 5.72 -8.18 10.81
CA GLN A 21 4.82 -7.77 11.87
C GLN A 21 3.68 -6.93 11.27
N PRO A 22 2.53 -6.77 11.96
CA PRO A 22 1.50 -5.82 11.55
C PRO A 22 2.10 -4.41 11.42
N GLU A 23 1.79 -3.73 10.32
CA GLU A 23 2.28 -2.39 10.02
C GLU A 23 1.17 -1.62 9.31
N THR A 24 1.11 -0.32 9.53
CA THR A 24 0.13 0.52 8.84
C THR A 24 0.57 0.75 7.40
N ILE A 25 -0.38 1.04 6.50
CA ILE A 25 -0.07 1.34 5.09
C ILE A 25 0.96 2.49 5.00
N HIS A 26 0.75 3.55 5.78
CA HIS A 26 1.69 4.68 5.83
C HIS A 26 3.06 4.27 6.37
N GLY A 27 3.10 3.47 7.44
CA GLY A 27 4.35 3.00 8.03
C GLY A 27 5.19 2.23 7.01
N TRP A 28 4.57 1.29 6.32
CA TRP A 28 5.23 0.48 5.32
C TRP A 28 5.72 1.31 4.13
N LEU A 29 4.91 2.25 3.62
CA LEU A 29 5.31 3.13 2.52
C LEU A 29 6.49 4.01 2.92
N SER A 30 6.45 4.57 4.13
CA SER A 30 7.51 5.46 4.65
C SER A 30 8.82 4.72 4.90
N SER A 31 8.77 3.47 5.36
CA SER A 31 9.96 2.65 5.64
C SER A 31 10.55 2.02 4.38
N THR A 32 9.72 1.68 3.40
CA THR A 32 10.13 0.92 2.21
C THR A 32 10.49 1.82 1.02
N ILE A 33 9.84 2.98 0.89
CA ILE A 33 9.97 3.85 -0.29
C ILE A 33 10.63 5.18 0.14
N PRO A 34 11.94 5.38 -0.09
CA PRO A 34 12.66 6.56 0.39
C PRO A 34 12.13 7.89 -0.15
N SER A 35 11.46 7.88 -1.31
CA SER A 35 10.86 9.05 -1.94
C SER A 35 9.38 9.25 -1.57
N PHE A 36 8.83 8.39 -0.69
CA PHE A 36 7.46 8.55 -0.23
C PHE A 36 7.29 9.85 0.54
N THR A 37 6.23 10.57 0.20
CA THR A 37 5.83 11.81 0.85
C THR A 37 4.32 11.76 1.02
N GLU A 38 3.85 12.21 2.18
CA GLU A 38 2.42 12.30 2.44
C GLU A 38 1.79 13.37 1.54
N ARG A 39 0.65 13.05 0.93
CA ARG A 39 -0.04 13.93 -0.02
C ARG A 39 -1.55 13.80 0.15
N GLU A 40 -2.28 14.87 -0.13
CA GLU A 40 -3.75 14.81 -0.12
C GLU A 40 -4.26 13.82 -1.19
N VAL A 41 -3.63 13.83 -2.38
CA VAL A 41 -3.93 12.93 -3.48
C VAL A 41 -2.68 12.12 -3.84
N HIS A 42 -2.76 10.81 -3.66
CA HIS A 42 -1.67 9.89 -4.01
C HIS A 42 -1.87 9.31 -5.42
N PRO A 43 -0.79 9.03 -6.17
CA PRO A 43 -0.85 8.43 -7.50
C PRO A 43 -1.14 6.92 -7.46
N ILE A 44 -1.33 6.34 -6.28
CA ILE A 44 -1.59 4.92 -6.06
C ILE A 44 -2.93 4.74 -5.35
N SER A 45 -3.56 3.59 -5.57
CA SER A 45 -4.71 3.14 -4.81
C SER A 45 -4.32 1.94 -3.98
N VAL A 46 -4.75 1.89 -2.71
CA VAL A 46 -4.46 0.77 -1.81
C VAL A 46 -5.75 0.03 -1.51
N TRP A 47 -5.69 -1.31 -1.58
CA TRP A 47 -6.80 -2.19 -1.26
C TRP A 47 -6.37 -3.17 -0.16
N VAL A 48 -7.18 -3.29 0.88
CA VAL A 48 -6.99 -4.25 1.98
C VAL A 48 -8.26 -5.07 2.10
N ASN A 49 -8.14 -6.41 2.06
CA ASN A 49 -9.27 -7.33 2.14
C ASN A 49 -10.42 -6.94 1.17
N ASN A 50 -10.07 -6.69 -0.09
CA ASN A 50 -11.00 -6.28 -1.16
C ASN A 50 -11.73 -4.95 -0.91
N ARG A 51 -11.26 -4.12 0.02
CA ARG A 51 -11.78 -2.78 0.27
C ARG A 51 -10.73 -1.73 -0.08
N MET A 52 -11.12 -0.74 -0.87
CA MET A 52 -10.26 0.42 -1.14
C MET A 52 -10.13 1.27 0.13
N ILE A 53 -8.90 1.57 0.53
CA ILE A 53 -8.60 2.39 1.70
C ILE A 53 -8.19 3.78 1.24
N GLY A 54 -8.96 4.80 1.60
CA GLY A 54 -8.62 6.19 1.34
C GLY A 54 -7.37 6.62 2.12
N SER A 55 -6.56 7.50 1.53
CA SER A 55 -5.27 7.97 2.08
C SER A 55 -5.37 8.46 3.52
N ALA A 56 -6.46 9.14 3.88
CA ALA A 56 -6.74 9.61 5.25
C ALA A 56 -6.73 8.50 6.32
N ASN A 57 -6.87 7.23 5.95
CA ASN A 57 -6.88 6.09 6.88
C ASN A 57 -5.60 5.25 6.80
N TRP A 58 -4.61 5.63 6.00
CA TRP A 58 -3.38 4.84 5.81
C TRP A 58 -2.51 4.77 7.06
N SER A 59 -2.60 5.75 7.95
CA SER A 59 -1.87 5.79 9.22
C SER A 59 -2.52 4.96 10.33
N THR A 60 -3.76 4.50 10.14
CA THR A 60 -4.54 3.77 11.17
C THR A 60 -4.93 2.36 10.73
N THR A 61 -4.91 2.07 9.43
CA THR A 61 -5.26 0.76 8.87
C THR A 61 -4.04 -0.16 8.86
N THR A 62 -4.18 -1.35 9.48
CA THR A 62 -3.17 -2.44 9.56
C THR A 62 -3.66 -3.71 8.89
#